data_AF-A0A7C2ZHS8-F1
#
_entry.id   AF-A0A7C2ZHS8-F1
#
_cell.length_a   1.000
_cell.length_b   1.000
_cell.length_c   1.000
_cell.angle_alpha   90.00
_cell.angle_beta   90.00
_cell.angle_gamma   90.00
#
_symmetry.space_group_name_H-M   'P 1'
#
loop_
_entity.id
_entity.type
_entity.pdbx_description
1 polymer ?
#
loop_
_entity_poly.entity_id
_entity_poly.type
_entity_poly.pdbx_seq_one_letter_code
_entity_poly.pdbx_strand_id
1 'polypeptide(L)' 'GLEIMEYLRGKISGMGIPTYAVDLPGGKGKVPISPNYIIQKDGDTYTFRSPLGGIVEYTISDVEVF' A
#
# COMPACT_ATOMS: atom_id res chain seq x y z
N GLY A 1 -3.99 -2.18 14.03
CA GLY A 1 -4.57 -2.66 12.75
C GLY A 1 -3.58 -2.50 11.62
N LEU A 2 -3.32 -1.26 11.21
CA LEU A 2 -2.37 -0.92 10.15
C LEU A 2 -0.95 -1.46 10.38
N GLU A 3 -0.43 -1.36 11.60
CA GLU A 3 0.90 -1.89 11.97
C GLU A 3 1.02 -3.40 11.72
N ILE A 4 -0.07 -4.17 11.94
CA ILE A 4 -0.09 -5.61 11.65
C ILE A 4 -0.04 -5.83 10.13
N MET A 5 -0.78 -5.03 9.35
CA MET A 5 -0.78 -5.15 7.89
C MET A 5 0.58 -4.80 7.30
N GLU A 6 1.24 -3.80 7.87
CA GLU A 6 2.59 -3.39 7.51
C GLU A 6 3.62 -4.46 7.88
N TYR A 7 3.51 -5.05 9.07
CA TYR A 7 4.37 -6.16 9.49
C TYR A 7 4.25 -7.39 8.58
N LEU A 8 3.04 -7.75 8.16
CA LEU A 8 2.80 -8.94 7.32
C LEU A 8 3.29 -8.76 5.88
N ARG A 9 3.18 -7.54 5.32
CA ARG A 9 3.59 -7.27 3.94
C ARG A 9 5.10 -7.42 3.81
N GLY A 10 5.52 -8.18 2.79
CA GLY A 10 6.92 -8.53 2.58
C GLY A 10 7.39 -9.75 3.38
N LYS A 11 6.59 -10.29 4.30
CA LYS A 11 6.91 -11.51 5.07
C LYS A 11 6.16 -12.75 4.60
N ILE A 12 4.95 -12.58 4.07
CA ILE A 12 4.13 -13.68 3.54
C ILE A 12 3.70 -13.38 2.11
N SER A 13 3.17 -14.40 1.40
CA SER A 13 2.68 -14.22 0.03
C SER A 13 1.55 -13.19 -0.02
N GLY A 14 1.42 -12.49 -1.14
CA GLY A 14 0.36 -11.48 -1.32
C GLY A 14 -1.05 -12.04 -1.13
N MET A 15 -1.28 -13.31 -1.49
CA MET A 15 -2.58 -13.98 -1.28
C MET A 15 -2.90 -14.21 0.21
N GLY A 16 -1.88 -14.28 1.08
CA GLY A 16 -2.03 -14.44 2.51
C GLY A 16 -2.22 -13.13 3.27
N ILE A 17 -2.09 -11.97 2.62
CA ILE A 17 -2.24 -10.67 3.27
C ILE A 17 -3.74 -10.35 3.41
N PRO A 18 -4.28 -10.22 4.63
CA PRO A 18 -5.67 -9.84 4.81
C PRO A 18 -5.88 -8.36 4.51
N THR A 19 -7.14 -7.99 4.29
CA THR A 19 -7.56 -6.59 4.17
C THR A 19 -8.02 -6.09 5.53
N TYR A 20 -7.30 -5.12 6.10
CA TYR A 20 -7.78 -4.37 7.25
C TYR A 20 -8.87 -3.39 6.79
N ALA A 21 -10.03 -3.41 7.44
CA ALA A 21 -11.17 -2.60 7.07
C ALA A 21 -11.92 -2.08 8.28
N VAL A 22 -12.57 -0.92 8.12
CA VAL A 22 -13.43 -0.30 9.12
C VAL A 22 -14.89 -0.42 8.68
N ASP A 23 -15.74 -0.88 9.58
CA ASP A 23 -17.20 -0.89 9.38
C ASP A 23 -17.76 0.53 9.56
N LEU A 24 -18.46 1.02 8.53
CA LEU A 24 -19.11 2.32 8.59
C LEU A 24 -20.46 2.22 9.31
N PRO A 25 -20.82 3.24 10.12
CA PRO A 25 -22.09 3.26 10.83
C PRO A 25 -23.27 3.30 9.85
N GLY A 26 -24.40 2.71 10.26
CA GLY A 26 -25.62 2.68 9.47
C GLY A 26 -25.59 1.69 8.30
N GLY A 27 -24.77 0.63 8.39
CA GLY A 27 -24.75 -0.43 7.38
C GLY A 27 -24.14 -0.02 6.04
N LYS A 28 -23.31 1.03 6.01
CA LYS A 28 -22.70 1.56 4.78
C LYS A 28 -21.49 0.73 4.29
N GLY A 29 -21.32 -0.49 4.81
CA GLY A 29 -20.30 -1.43 4.41
C GLY A 29 -18.94 -1.21 5.06
N LYS A 30 -17.94 -1.92 4.52
CA LYS A 30 -16.55 -1.95 5.00
C LYS A 30 -15.65 -1.13 4.10
N VAL A 31 -14.89 -0.20 4.68
CA VAL A 31 -13.87 0.57 3.96
C VAL A 31 -12.51 -0.04 4.23
N PRO A 32 -11.79 -0.52 3.21
CA PRO A 32 -10.43 -1.03 3.37
C PRO A 32 -9.48 0.11 3.70
N ILE A 33 -8.58 -0.13 4.64
CA ILE A 33 -7.57 0.82 5.11
C ILE A 33 -6.21 0.17 4.93
N SER A 34 -5.38 0.75 4.05
CA SER A 34 -4.03 0.28 3.78
C SER A 34 -2.97 1.19 4.43
N PRO A 35 -1.78 0.67 4.74
CA PRO A 35 -0.65 1.52 5.09
C PRO A 35 -0.32 2.48 3.95
N ASN A 36 0.14 3.69 4.28
CA ASN A 36 0.63 4.63 3.28
C ASN A 36 2.09 4.32 2.94
N TYR A 37 2.35 4.01 1.67
CA TYR A 37 3.68 3.73 1.16
C TYR A 37 4.26 4.89 0.35
N ILE A 38 3.46 5.87 -0.05
CA ILE A 38 3.94 7.04 -0.78
C ILE A 38 4.51 8.03 0.24
N ILE A 39 5.81 8.28 0.15
CA ILE A 39 6.50 9.28 0.96
C ILE A 39 6.40 10.65 0.29
N GLN A 40 6.58 10.69 -1.03
CA GLN A 40 6.58 11.92 -1.81
C GLN A 40 6.02 11.65 -3.21
N LYS A 41 5.44 12.70 -3.79
CA LYS A 41 5.04 12.76 -5.21
C LYS A 41 5.56 14.07 -5.79
N ASP A 42 6.30 13.99 -6.88
CA ASP A 42 6.77 15.15 -7.66
C ASP A 42 6.47 14.92 -9.15
N GLY A 43 5.47 15.64 -9.67
CA GLY A 43 4.93 15.39 -11.00
C GLY A 43 4.50 13.93 -11.19
N ASP A 44 5.17 13.25 -12.12
CA ASP A 44 4.96 11.83 -12.47
C ASP A 44 5.90 10.87 -11.72
N THR A 45 6.75 11.39 -10.84
CA THR A 45 7.66 10.62 -10.01
C THR A 45 7.08 10.41 -8.62
N TYR A 46 7.13 9.17 -8.15
CA TYR A 46 6.67 8.76 -6.82
C TYR A 46 7.83 8.19 -6.04
N THR A 47 7.97 8.61 -4.79
CA THR A 47 8.90 8.03 -3.84
C THR A 47 8.13 7.11 -2.89
N PHE A 48 8.45 5.82 -2.92
CA PHE A 48 7.81 4.79 -2.12
C PHE A 48 8.72 4.31 -0.99
N ARG A 49 8.13 4.05 0.17
CA ARG A 49 8.71 3.16 1.20
C ARG A 49 8.33 1.73 0.84
N SER A 50 9.31 0.89 0.50
CA SER A 50 9.02 -0.50 0.17
C SER A 50 8.70 -1.33 1.42
N PRO A 51 7.68 -2.22 1.38
CA PRO A 51 7.45 -3.20 2.45
C PRO A 51 8.63 -4.16 2.69
N LEU A 52 9.52 -4.31 1.71
CA LEU A 52 10.76 -5.09 1.84
C LEU A 52 11.92 -4.28 2.43
N GLY A 53 11.67 -3.01 2.78
CA GLY A 53 12.68 -2.05 3.20
C GLY A 53 13.23 -1.24 2.03
N GLY A 54 13.79 -0.08 2.36
CA GLY A 54 14.35 0.86 1.39
C GLY A 54 13.34 1.89 0.86
N ILE A 55 13.88 2.89 0.18
CA ILE A 55 13.15 3.94 -0.53
C ILE A 55 13.36 3.71 -2.02
N VAL A 56 12.27 3.74 -2.79
CA VAL A 56 12.27 3.48 -4.22
C VAL A 56 11.61 4.65 -4.93
N GLU A 57 12.28 5.22 -5.92
CA GLU A 57 11.68 6.17 -6.85
C GLU A 57 11.15 5.44 -8.08
N TYR A 58 10.00 5.89 -8.57
CA TYR A 58 9.33 5.30 -9.73
C TYR A 58 8.68 6.42 -10.54
N THR A 59 8.98 6.47 -11.83
CA THR A 59 8.41 7.48 -12.75
C THR A 59 7.36 6.81 -13.62
N ILE A 60 6.19 7.41 -13.77
CA ILE A 60 5.10 6.82 -14.59
C ILE A 60 5.53 6.61 -16.07
N SER A 61 6.55 7.32 -16.57
CA SER A 61 7.13 7.05 -17.89
C SER A 61 7.81 5.69 -18.04
N ASP A 62 8.13 5.02 -16.93
CA ASP A 62 8.73 3.67 -16.89
C ASP A 62 7.72 2.55 -17.18
N VAL A 63 6.45 2.90 -17.47
CA VAL A 63 5.43 1.96 -17.95
C VAL A 63 5.72 1.63 -19.41
N GLU A 64 6.63 0.68 -19.65
CA GLU A 64 6.45 -0.17 -20.83
C GLU A 64 5.10 -0.88 -20.67
N VAL A 65 4.19 -0.57 -21.60
CA VAL A 65 2.83 -1.11 -21.64
C VAL A 65 2.93 -2.63 -21.74
N PHE A 66 2.57 -3.33 -20.67
CA PHE A 66 2.28 -4.76 -20.69
C PHE A 66 0.90 -5.02 -21.29
#